data_AF-A0A399PRR8-F1
#
_entry.id   AF-A0A399PRR8-F1
#
_cell.length_a   1.000
_cell.length_b   1.000
_cell.length_c   1.000
_cell.angle_alpha   90.00
_cell.angle_beta   90.00
_cell.angle_gamma   90.00
#
_symmetry.space_group_name_H-M   'P 1'
#
loop_
_entity.id
_entity.type
_entity.pdbx_description
1 polymer ?
#
loop_
_entity_poly.entity_id
_entity_poly.type
_entity_poly.pdbx_seq_one_letter_code
_entity_poly.pdbx_strand_id
1 'polypeptide(L)'
;MPRWLPTLAQVLCEEQPDVLLQMIYRVDEPQSLRPVHRWQADVVLPMLCEALPKHRPALLALQSLHQRAALGLSGRHGEWRATLKPVLLALYRRAYAYDAAYAQAHASAMTYGLAPSNTAMIAEHFGDAEAFAVYYAQLNTDASATAFAQAHAAANVEISSRAFATDDADAYAQVCAASARVYVWACAKTDEERRALFNHLAQGLIRHLQSHPTGETT
;
A
#
# COMPACT_ATOMS: atom_id res chain seq x y z
N MET A 1 23.25 8.44 -0.93
CA MET A 1 21.88 8.78 -0.50
C MET A 1 20.90 7.91 -1.29
N PRO A 2 19.87 7.35 -0.66
CA PRO A 2 18.92 6.46 -1.34
C PRO A 2 18.14 7.22 -2.41
N ARG A 3 18.13 6.68 -3.63
CA ARG A 3 17.52 7.30 -4.80
C ARG A 3 16.11 6.74 -5.01
N TRP A 4 15.09 7.59 -4.97
CA TRP A 4 13.71 7.11 -4.94
C TRP A 4 13.28 6.50 -6.28
N LEU A 5 13.79 7.01 -7.40
CA LEU A 5 13.37 6.60 -8.73
C LEU A 5 13.84 5.17 -9.06
N PRO A 6 15.14 4.80 -8.89
CA PRO A 6 15.58 3.42 -9.02
C PRO A 6 14.88 2.46 -8.07
N THR A 7 14.69 2.85 -6.79
CA THR A 7 14.02 2.00 -5.79
C THR A 7 12.57 1.73 -6.17
N LEU A 8 11.84 2.74 -6.65
CA LEU A 8 10.47 2.56 -7.11
C LEU A 8 10.42 1.77 -8.42
N ALA A 9 11.31 2.04 -9.37
CA ALA A 9 11.39 1.32 -10.64
C ALA A 9 11.62 -0.18 -10.46
N GLN A 10 12.48 -0.57 -9.52
CA GLN A 10 12.76 -1.98 -9.22
C GLN A 10 11.48 -2.74 -8.81
N VAL A 11 10.59 -2.10 -8.05
CA VAL A 11 9.32 -2.71 -7.64
C VAL A 11 8.30 -2.69 -8.77
N LEU A 12 8.19 -1.57 -9.49
CA LEU A 12 7.18 -1.43 -10.55
C LEU A 12 7.46 -2.30 -11.78
N CYS A 13 8.72 -2.67 -12.01
CA CYS A 13 9.16 -3.41 -13.20
C CYS A 13 9.71 -4.81 -12.88
N GLU A 14 9.47 -5.35 -11.67
CA GLU A 14 10.05 -6.63 -11.19
C GLU A 14 9.85 -7.80 -12.18
N GLU A 15 8.73 -7.82 -12.91
CA GLU A 15 8.35 -8.88 -13.85
C GLU A 15 8.55 -8.52 -15.35
N GLN A 16 8.87 -7.27 -15.69
CA GLN A 16 9.11 -6.81 -17.08
C GLN A 16 10.28 -5.80 -17.15
N PRO A 17 11.53 -6.29 -17.09
CA PRO A 17 12.68 -5.44 -16.82
C PRO A 17 13.18 -4.61 -18.01
N ASP A 18 12.81 -4.87 -19.26
CA ASP A 18 13.64 -4.32 -20.34
C ASP A 18 13.16 -2.97 -20.90
N VAL A 19 11.87 -2.78 -21.15
CA VAL A 19 11.41 -1.54 -21.83
C VAL A 19 11.08 -0.42 -20.83
N LEU A 20 10.23 -0.70 -19.84
CA LEU A 20 9.77 0.30 -18.88
C LEU A 20 10.90 0.74 -17.95
N LEU A 21 11.74 -0.19 -17.51
CA LEU A 21 12.91 0.10 -16.69
C LEU A 21 13.92 0.96 -17.46
N GLN A 22 14.19 0.66 -18.74
CA GLN A 22 15.07 1.48 -19.57
C GLN A 22 14.51 2.89 -19.79
N MET A 23 13.20 3.02 -19.98
CA MET A 23 12.55 4.34 -20.09
C MET A 23 12.69 5.14 -18.79
N ILE A 24 12.53 4.49 -17.64
CA ILE A 24 12.69 5.14 -16.33
C ILE A 24 14.15 5.53 -16.08
N TYR A 25 15.11 4.66 -16.39
CA TYR A 25 16.54 4.93 -16.19
C TYR A 25 17.12 5.98 -17.15
N ARG A 26 16.44 6.28 -18.27
CA ARG A 26 16.80 7.38 -19.17
C ARG A 26 16.37 8.75 -18.66
N VAL A 27 15.58 8.81 -17.59
CA VAL A 27 15.16 10.06 -16.95
C VAL A 27 16.07 10.37 -15.78
N ASP A 28 16.64 11.57 -15.76
CA ASP A 28 17.34 12.06 -14.57
C ASP A 28 16.37 12.21 -13.42
N GLU A 29 16.74 11.70 -12.24
CA GLU A 29 15.88 11.75 -11.06
C GLU A 29 15.60 13.20 -10.67
N PRO A 30 14.33 13.62 -10.69
CA PRO A 30 13.96 14.96 -10.27
C PRO A 30 14.36 15.18 -8.81
N GLN A 31 14.95 16.35 -8.53
CA GLN A 31 15.25 16.78 -7.15
C GLN A 31 13.97 17.04 -6.34
N SER A 32 12.86 17.34 -7.02
CA SER A 32 11.56 17.60 -6.42
C SER A 32 10.60 16.42 -6.64
N LEU A 33 9.75 16.15 -5.66
CA LEU A 33 8.69 15.14 -5.72
C LEU A 33 7.43 15.62 -6.45
N ARG A 34 7.43 16.78 -7.12
CA ARG A 34 6.28 17.25 -7.92
C ARG A 34 5.76 16.20 -8.92
N PRO A 35 6.59 15.48 -9.70
CA PRO A 35 6.11 14.41 -10.59
C PRO A 35 5.49 13.25 -9.81
N VAL A 36 6.02 12.94 -8.63
CA VAL A 36 5.46 11.91 -7.72
C VAL A 36 4.09 12.35 -7.23
N HIS A 37 3.90 13.60 -6.85
CA HIS A 37 2.60 14.12 -6.42
C HIS A 37 1.55 14.04 -7.53
N ARG A 38 1.89 14.40 -8.78
CA ARG A 38 0.99 14.23 -9.93
C ARG A 38 0.63 12.75 -10.13
N TRP A 39 1.64 11.89 -10.12
CA TRP A 39 1.43 10.45 -10.25
C TRP A 39 0.53 9.86 -9.15
N GLN A 40 0.73 10.26 -7.89
CA GLN A 40 -0.13 9.86 -6.79
C GLN A 40 -1.58 10.33 -7.02
N ALA A 41 -1.76 11.59 -7.40
CA ALA A 41 -3.08 12.19 -7.61
C ALA A 41 -3.84 11.61 -8.81
N ASP A 42 -3.17 11.38 -9.94
CA ASP A 42 -3.81 11.11 -11.23
C ASP A 42 -3.88 9.60 -11.54
N VAL A 43 -3.03 8.79 -10.89
CA VAL A 43 -2.89 7.36 -11.18
C VAL A 43 -3.20 6.53 -9.93
N VAL A 44 -2.48 6.78 -8.83
CA VAL A 44 -2.59 5.93 -7.64
C VAL A 44 -3.93 6.10 -6.94
N LEU A 45 -4.32 7.32 -6.57
CA LEU A 45 -5.50 7.53 -5.74
C LEU A 45 -6.84 7.20 -6.44
N PRO A 46 -7.02 7.44 -7.76
CA PRO A 46 -8.19 6.95 -8.47
C PRO A 46 -8.34 5.43 -8.38
N MET A 47 -7.24 4.68 -8.60
CA MET A 47 -7.22 3.23 -8.44
C MET A 47 -7.59 2.81 -7.00
N LEU A 48 -7.05 3.50 -5.98
CA LEU A 48 -7.36 3.21 -4.59
C LEU A 48 -8.82 3.54 -4.21
N CYS A 49 -9.44 4.55 -4.83
CA CYS A 49 -10.85 4.89 -4.61
C CYS A 49 -11.79 3.76 -5.02
N GLU A 50 -11.47 3.08 -6.13
CA GLU A 50 -12.23 1.91 -6.58
C GLU A 50 -12.04 0.71 -5.64
N ALA A 51 -10.82 0.49 -5.15
CA ALA A 51 -10.52 -0.62 -4.25
C ALA A 51 -11.05 -0.44 -2.82
N LEU A 52 -11.20 0.81 -2.36
CA LEU A 52 -11.59 1.15 -0.99
C LEU A 52 -12.78 2.14 -0.97
N PRO A 53 -13.97 1.75 -1.47
CA PRO A 53 -15.11 2.67 -1.62
C PRO A 53 -15.58 3.26 -0.29
N LYS A 54 -15.47 2.50 0.82
CA LYS A 54 -15.81 2.96 2.18
C LYS A 54 -14.89 4.08 2.70
N HIS A 55 -13.70 4.23 2.12
CA HIS A 55 -12.69 5.22 2.52
C HIS A 55 -12.53 6.35 1.48
N ARG A 56 -13.43 6.40 0.48
CA ARG A 56 -13.38 7.40 -0.60
C ARG A 56 -13.22 8.85 -0.12
N PRO A 57 -13.94 9.33 0.92
CA PRO A 57 -13.74 10.71 1.39
C PRO A 57 -12.30 11.01 1.85
N ALA A 58 -11.65 10.06 2.54
CA ALA A 58 -10.26 10.22 2.98
C ALA A 58 -9.28 10.16 1.81
N LEU A 59 -9.54 9.30 0.82
CA LEU A 59 -8.74 9.20 -0.40
C LEU A 59 -8.85 10.46 -1.26
N LEU A 60 -10.04 11.04 -1.41
CA LEU A 60 -10.22 12.30 -2.13
C LEU A 60 -9.51 13.46 -1.42
N ALA A 61 -9.53 13.51 -0.08
CA ALA A 61 -8.77 14.50 0.68
C ALA A 61 -7.25 14.35 0.44
N LEU A 62 -6.74 13.11 0.42
CA LEU A 62 -5.34 12.84 0.09
C LEU A 62 -5.01 13.23 -1.36
N GLN A 63 -5.96 13.02 -2.28
CA GLN A 63 -5.81 13.37 -3.69
C GLN A 63 -5.64 14.88 -3.85
N SER A 64 -6.52 15.65 -3.22
CA SER A 64 -6.43 17.11 -3.23
C SER A 64 -5.13 17.61 -2.61
N LEU A 65 -4.61 16.93 -1.57
CA LEU A 65 -3.34 17.28 -0.96
C LEU A 65 -2.16 17.08 -1.92
N HIS A 66 -2.14 15.95 -2.64
CA HIS A 66 -1.16 15.70 -3.71
C HIS A 66 -1.30 16.66 -4.90
N GLN A 67 -2.51 16.98 -5.33
CA GLN A 67 -2.76 17.95 -6.42
C GLN A 67 -2.20 19.34 -6.07
N ARG A 68 -2.41 19.83 -4.84
CA ARG A 68 -1.82 21.10 -4.39
C ARG A 68 -0.30 21.04 -4.32
N ALA A 69 0.26 19.96 -3.77
CA ALA A 69 1.72 19.80 -3.68
C ALA A 69 2.39 19.70 -5.05
N ALA A 70 1.72 19.12 -6.05
CA ALA A 70 2.17 19.11 -7.44
C ALA A 70 2.30 20.52 -8.06
N LEU A 71 1.56 21.49 -7.53
CA LEU A 71 1.63 22.92 -7.88
C LEU A 71 2.64 23.69 -7.00
N GLY A 72 3.36 23.02 -6.11
CA GLY A 72 4.31 23.63 -5.17
C GLY A 72 3.68 24.16 -3.88
N LEU A 73 2.39 23.91 -3.65
CA LEU A 73 1.69 24.29 -2.42
C LEU A 73 1.69 23.11 -1.43
N SER A 74 2.83 22.92 -0.76
CA SER A 74 3.00 21.82 0.19
C SER A 74 2.16 22.04 1.45
N GLY A 75 1.36 21.03 1.80
CA GLY A 75 0.65 20.97 3.07
C GLY A 75 1.59 20.84 4.27
N ARG A 76 1.09 21.17 5.46
CA ARG A 76 1.89 21.02 6.70
C ARG A 76 2.06 19.55 7.06
N HIS A 77 3.12 19.22 7.79
CA HIS A 77 3.38 17.85 8.27
C HIS A 77 2.16 17.20 8.96
N GLY A 78 1.50 17.94 9.87
CA GLY A 78 0.30 17.44 10.56
C GLY A 78 -0.89 17.17 9.65
N GLU A 79 -1.05 17.93 8.57
CA GLU A 79 -2.11 17.75 7.57
C GLU A 79 -1.88 16.48 6.75
N TRP A 80 -0.64 16.27 6.29
CA TRP A 80 -0.23 15.03 5.65
C TRP A 80 -0.45 13.82 6.56
N ARG A 81 0.04 13.88 7.80
CA ARG A 81 -0.11 12.79 8.77
C ARG A 81 -1.58 12.46 9.05
N ALA A 82 -2.42 13.47 9.24
CA ALA A 82 -3.85 13.27 9.51
C ALA A 82 -4.59 12.63 8.33
N THR A 83 -4.20 12.98 7.10
CA THR A 83 -4.83 12.46 5.88
C THR A 83 -4.30 11.06 5.51
N LEU A 84 -3.00 10.81 5.67
CA LEU A 84 -2.36 9.54 5.37
C LEU A 84 -2.76 8.42 6.34
N LYS A 85 -2.85 8.71 7.65
CA LYS A 85 -3.10 7.68 8.67
C LYS A 85 -4.31 6.78 8.39
N PRO A 86 -5.53 7.31 8.16
CA PRO A 86 -6.69 6.46 7.89
C PRO A 86 -6.57 5.70 6.56
N VAL A 87 -5.91 6.28 5.55
CA VAL A 87 -5.70 5.63 4.24
C VAL A 87 -4.73 4.46 4.37
N LEU A 88 -3.58 4.66 5.02
CA LEU A 88 -2.58 3.60 5.23
C LEU A 88 -3.15 2.45 6.06
N LEU A 89 -3.93 2.74 7.11
CA LEU A 89 -4.62 1.70 7.89
C LEU A 89 -5.55 0.85 7.01
N ALA A 90 -6.36 1.49 6.17
CA ALA A 90 -7.26 0.78 5.26
C ALA A 90 -6.49 -0.05 4.22
N LEU A 91 -5.43 0.50 3.66
CA LEU A 91 -4.59 -0.18 2.67
C LEU A 91 -3.91 -1.42 3.25
N TYR A 92 -3.21 -1.30 4.38
CA TYR A 92 -2.53 -2.45 4.98
C TYR A 92 -3.51 -3.50 5.48
N ARG A 93 -4.67 -3.10 6.01
CA ARG A 93 -5.74 -4.05 6.37
C ARG A 93 -6.23 -4.82 5.13
N ARG A 94 -6.40 -4.13 4.00
CA ARG A 94 -6.87 -4.72 2.74
C ARG A 94 -5.82 -5.61 2.06
N ALA A 95 -4.55 -5.23 2.16
CA ALA A 95 -3.42 -5.96 1.59
C ALA A 95 -3.00 -7.21 2.40
N TYR A 96 -3.53 -7.37 3.62
CA TYR A 96 -3.28 -8.54 4.44
C TYR A 96 -3.84 -9.80 3.76
N ALA A 97 -3.03 -10.86 3.69
CA ALA A 97 -3.40 -12.14 3.07
C ALA A 97 -4.35 -12.95 3.98
N TYR A 98 -5.55 -12.42 4.21
CA TYR A 98 -6.52 -12.92 5.18
C TYR A 98 -6.86 -14.39 4.94
N ASP A 99 -7.20 -14.77 3.72
CA ASP A 99 -7.65 -16.13 3.40
C ASP A 99 -6.56 -17.17 3.66
N ALA A 100 -5.30 -16.87 3.29
CA ALA A 100 -4.16 -17.75 3.54
C ALA A 100 -3.84 -17.85 5.04
N ALA A 101 -3.84 -16.72 5.76
CA ALA A 101 -3.63 -16.69 7.20
C ALA A 101 -4.74 -17.43 7.96
N TYR A 102 -5.99 -17.28 7.51
CA TYR A 102 -7.15 -17.97 8.06
C TYR A 102 -7.04 -19.47 7.85
N ALA A 103 -6.75 -19.92 6.63
CA ALA A 103 -6.59 -21.34 6.32
C ALA A 103 -5.50 -21.98 7.18
N GLN A 104 -4.36 -21.29 7.35
CA GLN A 104 -3.27 -21.74 8.21
C GLN A 104 -3.68 -21.81 9.69
N ALA A 105 -4.38 -20.78 10.20
CA ALA A 105 -4.84 -20.75 11.58
C ALA A 105 -5.90 -21.82 11.85
N HIS A 106 -6.82 -22.04 10.91
CA HIS A 106 -7.85 -23.08 10.97
C HIS A 106 -7.22 -24.48 10.99
N ALA A 107 -6.32 -24.78 10.05
CA ALA A 107 -5.63 -26.08 10.01
C ALA A 107 -4.84 -26.36 11.30
N SER A 108 -4.20 -25.33 11.86
CA SER A 108 -3.48 -25.43 13.14
C SER A 108 -4.44 -25.71 14.30
N ALA A 109 -5.57 -25.01 14.35
CA ALA A 109 -6.59 -25.18 15.38
C ALA A 109 -7.32 -26.54 15.26
N MET A 110 -7.53 -27.05 14.05
CA MET A 110 -8.05 -28.40 13.82
C MET A 110 -7.09 -29.46 14.38
N THR A 111 -5.79 -29.32 14.10
CA THR A 111 -4.77 -30.23 14.64
C THR A 111 -4.78 -30.22 16.17
N TYR A 112 -4.91 -29.04 16.78
CA TYR A 112 -5.01 -28.90 18.23
C TYR A 112 -6.31 -29.50 18.80
N GLY A 113 -7.46 -29.24 18.16
CA GLY A 113 -8.77 -29.66 18.64
C GLY A 113 -9.01 -31.17 18.53
N LEU A 114 -8.41 -31.81 17.53
CA LEU A 114 -8.47 -33.26 17.31
C LEU A 114 -7.46 -34.05 18.17
N ALA A 115 -6.52 -33.38 18.86
CA ALA A 115 -5.59 -34.06 19.73
C ALA A 115 -6.33 -34.70 20.92
N PRO A 116 -6.10 -36.00 21.25
CA PRO A 116 -6.84 -36.70 22.30
C PRO A 116 -6.81 -36.03 23.67
N SER A 117 -5.73 -35.32 23.99
CA SER A 117 -5.58 -34.56 25.24
C SER A 117 -6.53 -33.37 25.36
N ASN A 118 -7.05 -32.87 24.23
CA ASN A 118 -7.81 -31.61 24.16
C ASN A 118 -9.28 -31.85 23.83
N THR A 119 -9.65 -33.00 23.26
CA THR A 119 -10.99 -33.27 22.72
C THR A 119 -12.10 -33.08 23.76
N ALA A 120 -11.90 -33.52 25.00
CA ALA A 120 -12.93 -33.36 26.05
C ALA A 120 -13.21 -31.88 26.38
N MET A 121 -12.15 -31.09 26.56
CA MET A 121 -12.24 -29.66 26.81
C MET A 121 -12.85 -28.91 25.61
N ILE A 122 -12.47 -29.29 24.38
CA ILE A 122 -13.02 -28.69 23.16
C ILE A 122 -14.51 -29.00 23.02
N ALA A 123 -14.92 -30.24 23.27
CA ALA A 123 -16.33 -30.61 23.23
C ALA A 123 -17.17 -29.84 24.27
N GLU A 124 -16.61 -29.62 25.47
CA GLU A 124 -17.28 -28.86 26.53
C GLU A 124 -17.49 -27.38 26.17
N HIS A 125 -16.48 -26.72 25.59
CA HIS A 125 -16.54 -25.27 25.36
C HIS A 125 -16.99 -24.84 23.97
N PHE A 126 -16.74 -25.68 22.96
CA PHE A 126 -16.97 -25.35 21.55
C PHE A 126 -17.86 -26.38 20.84
N GLY A 127 -18.19 -27.50 21.48
CA GLY A 127 -18.99 -28.59 20.90
C GLY A 127 -18.16 -29.57 20.09
N ASP A 128 -17.36 -29.08 19.14
CA ASP A 128 -16.44 -29.89 18.37
C ASP A 128 -15.18 -29.11 17.91
N ALA A 129 -14.24 -29.85 17.31
CA ALA A 129 -12.98 -29.29 16.83
C ALA A 129 -13.15 -28.31 15.67
N GLU A 130 -14.18 -28.48 14.84
CA GLU A 130 -14.43 -27.61 13.69
C GLU A 130 -14.94 -26.24 14.15
N ALA A 131 -15.91 -26.22 15.07
CA ALA A 131 -16.42 -25.00 15.69
C ALA A 131 -15.32 -24.24 16.44
N PHE A 132 -14.44 -24.96 17.17
CA PHE A 132 -13.25 -24.36 17.76
C PHE A 132 -12.31 -23.77 16.70
N ALA A 133 -12.01 -24.52 15.64
CA ALA A 133 -11.09 -24.08 14.61
C ALA A 133 -11.59 -22.86 13.83
N VAL A 134 -12.89 -22.81 13.50
CA VAL A 134 -13.53 -21.63 12.92
C VAL A 134 -13.41 -20.44 13.85
N TYR A 135 -13.82 -20.59 15.12
CA TYR A 135 -13.76 -19.51 16.09
C TYR A 135 -12.32 -18.96 16.26
N TYR A 136 -11.36 -19.87 16.48
CA TYR A 136 -9.97 -19.50 16.68
C TYR A 136 -9.37 -18.86 15.43
N ALA A 137 -9.62 -19.42 14.24
CA ALA A 137 -9.11 -18.88 12.99
C ALA A 137 -9.65 -17.47 12.71
N GLN A 138 -10.94 -17.21 12.98
CA GLN A 138 -11.51 -15.87 12.85
C GLN A 138 -10.83 -14.90 13.82
N LEU A 139 -10.84 -15.23 15.12
CA LEU A 139 -10.28 -14.37 16.17
C LEU A 139 -8.80 -14.05 15.91
N ASN A 140 -7.99 -15.08 15.64
CA ASN A 140 -6.55 -14.93 15.43
C ASN A 140 -6.26 -14.13 14.16
N THR A 141 -6.95 -14.42 13.06
CA THR A 141 -6.70 -13.74 11.78
C THR A 141 -7.14 -12.29 11.82
N ASP A 142 -8.27 -11.98 12.47
CA ASP A 142 -8.73 -10.60 12.64
C ASP A 142 -7.81 -9.77 13.52
N ALA A 143 -7.31 -10.34 14.62
CA ALA A 143 -6.31 -9.69 15.46
C ALA A 143 -5.01 -9.45 14.69
N SER A 144 -4.53 -10.46 13.96
CA SER A 144 -3.30 -10.38 13.16
C SER A 144 -3.40 -9.34 12.06
N ALA A 145 -4.50 -9.31 11.32
CA ALA A 145 -4.75 -8.30 10.29
C ALA A 145 -4.83 -6.88 10.88
N THR A 146 -5.29 -6.72 12.13
CA THR A 146 -5.36 -5.41 12.81
C THR A 146 -3.97 -4.97 13.21
N ALA A 147 -3.21 -5.85 13.85
CA ALA A 147 -1.84 -5.59 14.27
C ALA A 147 -0.95 -5.27 13.07
N PHE A 148 -1.07 -6.04 11.98
CA PHE A 148 -0.39 -5.77 10.70
C PHE A 148 -0.69 -4.37 10.19
N ALA A 149 -1.97 -4.01 10.08
CA ALA A 149 -2.37 -2.70 9.60
C ALA A 149 -1.86 -1.56 10.48
N GLN A 150 -1.98 -1.69 11.80
CA GLN A 150 -1.54 -0.68 12.75
C GLN A 150 -0.02 -0.50 12.74
N ALA A 151 0.75 -1.59 12.78
CA ALA A 151 2.21 -1.54 12.80
C ALA A 151 2.76 -0.90 11.52
N HIS A 152 2.29 -1.35 10.36
CA HIS A 152 2.77 -0.82 9.09
C HIS A 152 2.29 0.62 8.84
N ALA A 153 1.05 0.97 9.18
CA ALA A 153 0.59 2.35 9.06
C ALA A 153 1.36 3.29 10.00
N ALA A 154 1.63 2.87 11.25
CA ALA A 154 2.41 3.66 12.20
C ALA A 154 3.86 3.87 11.74
N ALA A 155 4.49 2.83 11.18
CA ALA A 155 5.86 2.91 10.67
C ALA A 155 6.00 3.85 9.46
N ASN A 156 5.01 3.84 8.55
CA ASN A 156 5.10 4.57 7.29
C ASN A 156 4.52 5.99 7.37
N VAL A 157 3.51 6.23 8.22
CA VAL A 157 2.81 7.53 8.22
C VAL A 157 3.75 8.70 8.47
N GLU A 158 4.70 8.57 9.40
CA GLU A 158 5.61 9.65 9.78
C GLU A 158 6.64 9.93 8.68
N ILE A 159 7.19 8.88 8.06
CA ILE A 159 8.18 9.04 7.00
C ILE A 159 7.51 9.61 5.74
N SER A 160 6.33 9.11 5.37
CA SER A 160 5.55 9.64 4.25
C SER A 160 5.10 11.08 4.48
N SER A 161 4.64 11.43 5.69
CA SER A 161 4.23 12.81 5.98
C SER A 161 5.40 13.77 5.95
N ARG A 162 6.58 13.37 6.44
CA ARG A 162 7.81 14.16 6.30
C ARG A 162 8.16 14.34 4.82
N ALA A 163 8.29 13.24 4.09
CA ALA A 163 8.64 13.24 2.67
C ALA A 163 7.81 14.25 1.87
N PHE A 164 6.48 14.21 2.04
CA PHE A 164 5.58 15.07 1.28
C PHE A 164 5.46 16.50 1.82
N ALA A 165 5.65 16.72 3.12
CA ALA A 165 5.60 18.06 3.69
C ALA A 165 6.83 18.91 3.32
N THR A 166 8.00 18.27 3.19
CA THR A 166 9.27 18.97 3.00
C THR A 166 9.93 18.70 1.65
N ASP A 167 9.22 18.06 0.71
CA ASP A 167 9.76 17.63 -0.59
C ASP A 167 11.04 16.77 -0.43
N ASP A 168 11.08 15.95 0.62
CA ASP A 168 12.24 15.17 1.04
C ASP A 168 12.30 13.84 0.26
N ALA A 169 13.09 13.87 -0.81
CA ALA A 169 13.32 12.74 -1.71
C ALA A 169 13.97 11.53 -1.01
N ASP A 170 14.86 11.76 -0.04
CA ASP A 170 15.53 10.70 0.71
C ASP A 170 14.55 9.98 1.65
N ALA A 171 13.63 10.72 2.28
CA ALA A 171 12.53 10.13 3.04
C ALA A 171 11.58 9.36 2.14
N TYR A 172 11.26 9.89 0.95
CA TYR A 172 10.40 9.20 0.00
C TYR A 172 11.02 7.87 -0.48
N ALA A 173 12.33 7.85 -0.76
CA ALA A 173 13.05 6.65 -1.17
C ALA A 173 12.93 5.50 -0.15
N GLN A 174 12.77 5.81 1.13
CA GLN A 174 12.61 4.80 2.19
C GLN A 174 11.26 4.10 2.17
N VAL A 175 10.22 4.73 1.60
CA VAL A 175 8.83 4.24 1.65
C VAL A 175 8.23 3.90 0.29
N CYS A 176 8.81 4.39 -0.82
CA CYS A 176 8.19 4.30 -2.14
C CYS A 176 7.96 2.84 -2.59
N ALA A 177 8.91 1.95 -2.36
CA ALA A 177 8.81 0.53 -2.66
C ALA A 177 7.68 -0.16 -1.89
N ALA A 178 7.64 0.03 -0.57
CA ALA A 178 6.60 -0.54 0.29
C ALA A 178 5.21 0.03 -0.05
N SER A 179 5.14 1.31 -0.38
CA SER A 179 3.92 2.00 -0.81
C SER A 179 3.36 1.38 -2.10
N ALA A 180 4.19 1.22 -3.14
CA ALA A 180 3.77 0.62 -4.40
C ALA A 180 3.23 -0.81 -4.21
N ARG A 181 3.91 -1.63 -3.41
CA ARG A 181 3.45 -3.00 -3.10
C ARG A 181 2.10 -2.99 -2.37
N VAL A 182 1.93 -2.18 -1.33
CA VAL A 182 0.66 -2.16 -0.58
C VAL A 182 -0.49 -1.65 -1.45
N TYR A 183 -0.26 -0.69 -2.35
CA TYR A 183 -1.29 -0.22 -3.28
C TYR A 183 -1.79 -1.35 -4.17
N VAL A 184 -0.87 -2.09 -4.78
CA VAL A 184 -1.21 -3.21 -5.67
C VAL A 184 -1.88 -4.34 -4.89
N TRP A 185 -1.40 -4.68 -3.68
CA TRP A 185 -1.93 -5.79 -2.89
C TRP A 185 -3.31 -5.47 -2.33
N ALA A 186 -3.60 -4.19 -2.08
CA ALA A 186 -4.93 -3.76 -1.68
C ALA A 186 -5.96 -3.82 -2.83
N CYS A 187 -5.49 -3.77 -4.09
CA CYS A 187 -6.34 -3.67 -5.27
C CYS A 187 -6.49 -4.98 -6.05
N ALA A 188 -5.58 -5.94 -5.89
CA ALA A 188 -5.54 -7.18 -6.65
C ALA A 188 -5.63 -8.42 -5.76
N LYS A 189 -6.33 -9.46 -6.25
CA LYS A 189 -6.47 -10.77 -5.61
C LYS A 189 -5.58 -11.82 -6.25
N THR A 190 -5.28 -11.68 -7.54
CA THR A 190 -4.48 -12.65 -8.31
C THR A 190 -3.14 -12.05 -8.75
N ASP A 191 -2.15 -12.90 -9.06
CA ASP A 191 -0.85 -12.45 -9.56
C ASP A 191 -0.93 -11.79 -10.94
N GLU A 192 -1.89 -12.18 -11.77
CA GLU A 192 -2.15 -11.52 -13.04
C GLU A 192 -2.66 -10.08 -12.87
N GLU A 193 -3.63 -9.87 -11.97
CA GLU A 193 -4.09 -8.53 -11.61
C GLU A 193 -2.96 -7.70 -11.01
N ARG A 194 -2.13 -8.28 -10.13
CA ARG A 194 -0.97 -7.57 -9.54
C ARG A 194 0.00 -7.07 -10.60
N ARG A 195 0.35 -7.93 -11.57
CA ARG A 195 1.24 -7.57 -12.69
C ARG A 195 0.63 -6.46 -13.56
N ALA A 196 -0.67 -6.54 -13.87
CA ALA A 196 -1.35 -5.50 -14.63
C ALA A 196 -1.35 -4.15 -13.89
N LEU A 197 -1.58 -4.14 -12.58
CA LEU A 197 -1.54 -2.93 -11.78
C LEU A 197 -0.14 -2.34 -11.64
N PHE A 198 0.90 -3.16 -11.46
CA PHE A 198 2.28 -2.66 -11.47
C PHE A 198 2.63 -1.98 -12.80
N ASN A 199 2.26 -2.59 -13.93
CA ASN A 199 2.45 -1.99 -15.24
C ASN A 199 1.68 -0.68 -15.40
N HIS A 200 0.43 -0.62 -14.91
CA HIS A 200 -0.37 0.62 -14.91
C HIS A 200 0.32 1.73 -14.11
N LEU A 201 0.82 1.41 -12.91
CA LEU A 201 1.56 2.33 -12.06
C LEU A 201 2.85 2.82 -12.74
N ALA A 202 3.63 1.91 -13.35
CA ALA A 202 4.86 2.23 -14.07
C ALA A 202 4.62 3.18 -15.25
N GLN A 203 3.64 2.87 -16.11
CA GLN A 203 3.28 3.71 -17.25
C GLN A 203 2.79 5.08 -16.78
N GLY A 204 2.01 5.14 -15.71
CA GLY A 204 1.59 6.38 -15.08
C GLY A 204 2.75 7.24 -14.62
N LEU A 205 3.72 6.64 -13.94
CA LEU A 205 4.90 7.34 -13.45
C LEU A 205 5.72 7.92 -14.61
N ILE A 206 5.96 7.12 -15.66
CA ILE A 206 6.71 7.55 -16.85
C ILE A 206 6.05 8.78 -17.50
N ARG A 207 4.72 8.78 -17.66
CA ARG A 207 4.00 9.93 -18.23
C ARG A 207 4.26 11.22 -17.45
N HIS A 208 4.23 11.17 -16.13
CA HIS A 208 4.45 12.36 -15.29
C HIS A 208 5.91 12.77 -15.18
N LEU A 209 6.85 11.81 -15.28
CA LEU A 209 8.29 12.10 -15.36
C LEU A 209 8.66 12.80 -16.68
N GLN A 210 8.03 12.40 -17.78
CA GLN A 210 8.26 12.98 -19.11
C GLN A 210 7.50 14.29 -19.32
N SER A 211 6.42 14.54 -18.57
CA SER A 211 5.70 15.81 -18.61
C SER A 211 6.58 16.93 -18.06
N HIS A 212 7.21 17.68 -18.96
CA HIS A 212 7.80 18.97 -18.59
C HIS A 212 6.69 19.88 -18.02
N PRO A 213 6.99 20.74 -17.05
CA PRO A 213 6.04 21.78 -16.68
C PRO A 213 5.85 22.66 -17.91
N THR A 214 4.78 22.44 -18.66
CA THR A 214 4.26 23.44 -19.59
C THR A 214 3.72 24.59 -18.76
N GLY A 215 4.61 25.50 -18.38
CA GLY A 215 4.32 26.92 -18.20
C GLY A 215 5.06 27.62 -19.34
N GLU A 216 4.35 28.06 -20.37
CA GLU A 216 3.95 29.47 -20.53
C GLU A 216 5.17 30.35 -20.85
N THR A 217 5.52 30.47 -22.13
CA THR A 217 5.09 31.51 -23.10
C THR A 217 5.74 32.87 -22.84
N THR A 218 6.51 33.30 -23.85
CA THR A 218 7.01 34.66 -24.16
C THR A 218 6.35 35.82 -23.44
#